data_AF-A0A8T4PA63-F1
#
_entry.id   AF-A0A8T4PA63-F1
#
_cell.length_a   1.000
_cell.length_b   1.000
_cell.length_c   1.000
_cell.angle_alpha   90.00
_cell.angle_beta   90.00
_cell.angle_gamma   90.00
#
_symmetry.space_group_name_H-M   'P 1'
#
loop_
_entity.id
_entity.type
_entity.pdbx_description
1 polymer ?
#
loop_
_entity_poly.entity_id
_entity_poly.type
_entity_poly.pdbx_seq_one_letter_code
_entity_poly.pdbx_strand_id
1 'polypeptide(L)'
;MAKREKRLRKSIESIKKQIEEHFKKLEEDIAEGNDVVAGYHIKEIDKSLIDDLEYRMELLGKVDKNVLERYRRRLGEIGEKIGFVE
;
A
#
# COMPACT_ATOMS: atom_id res chain seq x y z
N MET A 1 22.52 -10.93 14.87
CA MET A 1 21.66 -10.85 13.67
C MET A 1 20.16 -10.74 13.99
N ALA A 2 19.63 -11.44 15.01
CA ALA A 2 18.21 -11.42 15.39
C ALA A 2 17.58 -10.01 15.67
N LYS A 3 18.34 -9.04 16.20
CA LYS A 3 17.82 -7.68 16.45
C LYS A 3 17.49 -6.92 15.15
N ARG A 4 18.22 -7.16 14.06
CA ARG A 4 18.01 -6.49 12.77
C ARG A 4 16.77 -7.03 12.07
N GLU A 5 16.63 -8.36 12.05
CA GLU A 5 15.45 -9.02 11.51
C GLU A 5 14.18 -8.64 12.29
N LYS A 6 14.22 -8.61 13.63
CA LYS A 6 13.07 -8.17 14.45
C LYS A 6 12.66 -6.72 14.17
N ARG A 7 13.63 -5.83 13.92
CA ARG A 7 13.35 -4.43 13.53
C ARG A 7 12.72 -4.34 12.15
N LEU A 8 13.26 -5.07 11.16
CA LEU A 8 12.68 -5.13 9.83
C LEU A 8 11.25 -5.68 9.85
N ARG A 9 10.97 -6.76 10.59
CA ARG A 9 9.59 -7.29 10.73
C ARG A 9 8.63 -6.25 11.30
N LYS A 10 9.02 -5.53 12.36
CA LYS A 10 8.23 -4.41 12.90
C LYS A 10 8.00 -3.31 11.86
N SER A 11 9.02 -2.97 11.08
CA SER A 11 8.91 -2.02 9.97
C SER A 11 7.90 -2.47 8.92
N ILE A 12 7.97 -3.74 8.51
CA ILE A 12 7.05 -4.35 7.54
C ILE A 12 5.61 -4.30 8.07
N GLU A 13 5.39 -4.71 9.32
CA GLU A 13 4.05 -4.61 9.95
C GLU A 13 3.56 -3.17 10.02
N SER A 14 4.44 -2.21 10.34
CA SER A 14 4.08 -0.80 10.39
C SER A 14 3.66 -0.26 9.03
N ILE A 15 4.34 -0.66 7.95
CA ILE A 15 3.98 -0.25 6.57
C ILE A 15 2.67 -0.88 6.16
N LYS A 16 2.45 -2.18 6.46
CA LYS A 16 1.16 -2.83 6.18
C LYS A 16 0.01 -2.08 6.82
N LYS A 17 0.16 -1.64 8.08
CA LYS A 17 -0.83 -0.80 8.76
C LYS A 17 -1.04 0.54 8.07
N GLN A 18 0.04 1.23 7.70
CA GLN A 18 -0.06 2.49 6.96
C GLN A 18 -0.81 2.31 5.63
N ILE A 19 -0.49 1.26 4.87
CA ILE A 19 -1.21 0.92 3.62
C ILE A 19 -2.70 0.76 3.89
N GLU A 20 -3.09 0.02 4.93
CA GLU A 20 -4.52 -0.16 5.27
C GLU A 20 -5.19 1.14 5.70
N GLU A 21 -4.51 1.99 6.48
CA GLU A 21 -5.03 3.32 6.85
C GLU A 21 -5.19 4.23 5.64
N HIS A 22 -4.24 4.20 4.71
CA HIS A 22 -4.34 4.95 3.46
C HIS A 22 -5.49 4.44 2.59
N PHE A 23 -5.69 3.11 2.46
CA PHE A 23 -6.86 2.57 1.78
C PHE A 23 -8.16 3.04 2.40
N LYS A 24 -8.24 3.04 3.75
CA LYS A 24 -9.44 3.47 4.44
C LYS A 24 -9.76 4.94 4.17
N LYS A 25 -8.74 5.81 4.23
CA LYS A 25 -8.89 7.23 3.84
C LYS A 25 -9.34 7.37 2.40
N LEU A 26 -8.75 6.59 1.50
CA LEU A 26 -9.11 6.61 0.09
C LEU A 26 -10.59 6.21 -0.12
N GLU A 27 -11.07 5.20 0.60
CA GLU A 27 -12.50 4.84 0.60
C GLU A 27 -13.39 5.96 1.15
N GLU A 28 -12.92 6.70 2.17
CA GLU A 28 -13.62 7.89 2.71
C GLU A 28 -13.63 9.05 1.71
N ASP A 29 -12.48 9.41 1.11
CA ASP A 29 -12.37 10.47 0.09
C ASP A 29 -13.27 10.20 -1.13
N ILE A 30 -13.39 8.93 -1.54
CA ILE A 30 -14.30 8.51 -2.62
C ILE A 30 -15.75 8.68 -2.20
N ALA A 31 -16.10 8.30 -0.98
CA ALA A 31 -17.45 8.49 -0.47
C ALA A 31 -17.83 9.99 -0.39
N GLU A 32 -16.85 10.86 -0.15
CA GLU A 32 -17.02 12.31 -0.15
C GLU A 32 -16.98 12.95 -1.56
N GLY A 33 -16.69 12.18 -2.61
CA GLY A 33 -16.66 12.64 -4.00
C GLY A 33 -15.41 13.46 -4.37
N ASN A 34 -14.30 13.27 -3.65
CA ASN A 34 -13.03 13.94 -3.91
C ASN A 34 -12.11 13.11 -4.83
N ASP A 35 -12.56 12.81 -6.05
CA ASP A 35 -11.85 11.93 -6.99
C ASP A 35 -10.42 12.38 -7.32
N VAL A 36 -10.17 13.70 -7.35
CA VAL A 36 -8.84 14.28 -7.59
C VAL A 36 -7.87 13.97 -6.45
N VAL A 37 -8.33 14.08 -5.21
CA VAL A 37 -7.53 13.79 -4.00
C VAL A 37 -7.31 12.29 -3.88
N ALA A 38 -8.34 11.49 -4.16
CA ALA A 38 -8.26 10.03 -4.21
C ALA A 38 -7.19 9.57 -5.22
N GLY A 39 -7.14 10.13 -6.43
CA GLY A 39 -6.13 9.80 -7.43
C GLY A 39 -4.69 10.10 -7.00
N TYR A 40 -4.47 11.19 -6.25
CA TYR A 40 -3.15 11.49 -5.66
C TYR A 40 -2.75 10.43 -4.62
N HIS A 41 -3.68 10.05 -3.75
CA HIS A 41 -3.45 9.02 -2.75
C HIS A 41 -3.20 7.63 -3.36
N ILE A 42 -3.86 7.28 -4.47
CA ILE A 42 -3.61 6.02 -5.19
C ILE A 42 -2.13 5.94 -5.61
N LYS A 43 -1.60 7.01 -6.23
CA LYS A 43 -0.20 7.06 -6.66
C LYS A 43 0.78 7.02 -5.50
N GLU A 44 0.44 7.66 -4.38
CA GLU A 44 1.25 7.64 -3.17
C GLU A 44 1.33 6.23 -2.55
N ILE A 45 0.22 5.50 -2.50
CA ILE A 45 0.19 4.13 -1.98
C ILE A 45 0.97 3.19 -2.91
N ASP A 46 0.75 3.27 -4.22
CA ASP A 46 1.37 2.37 -5.19
C ASP A 46 2.90 2.56 -5.24
N LYS A 47 3.36 3.80 -5.48
CA LYS A 47 4.79 4.07 -5.68
C LYS A 47 5.59 4.15 -4.40
N SER A 48 5.01 4.58 -3.29
CA SER A 48 5.78 4.82 -2.06
C SER A 48 5.64 3.70 -1.05
N LEU A 49 4.43 3.21 -0.79
CA LEU A 49 4.20 2.28 0.32
C LEU A 49 4.33 0.82 -0.10
N ILE A 50 3.79 0.43 -1.26
CA ILE A 50 3.92 -0.95 -1.75
C ILE A 50 5.36 -1.26 -2.15
N ASP A 51 6.06 -0.33 -2.78
CA ASP A 51 7.46 -0.48 -3.18
C ASP A 51 8.39 -0.56 -1.95
N ASP A 52 8.22 0.31 -0.94
CA ASP A 52 8.99 0.24 0.32
C ASP A 52 8.67 -1.04 1.11
N LEU A 53 7.43 -1.55 1.04
CA LEU A 53 7.06 -2.85 1.60
C LEU A 53 7.81 -3.98 0.89
N GLU A 54 7.79 -4.03 -0.44
CA GLU A 54 8.48 -5.03 -1.27
C GLU A 54 9.97 -5.05 -0.94
N TYR A 55 10.64 -3.88 -1.00
CA TYR A 55 12.05 -3.74 -0.70
C TYR A 55 12.42 -4.24 0.71
N ARG A 56 11.61 -3.91 1.73
CA ARG A 56 11.88 -4.38 3.10
C ARG A 56 11.66 -5.89 3.27
N MET A 57 10.72 -6.47 2.52
CA MET A 57 10.51 -7.91 2.51
C MET A 57 11.65 -8.66 1.79
N GLU A 58 12.20 -8.07 0.72
CA GLU A 58 13.41 -8.55 0.04
C GLU A 58 14.62 -8.53 0.96
N LEU A 59 14.83 -7.44 1.71
CA LEU A 59 15.88 -7.36 2.73
C LEU A 59 15.77 -8.45 3.83
N LEU A 60 14.57 -8.99 4.02
CA LEU A 60 14.30 -10.08 4.96
C LEU A 60 14.37 -11.47 4.31
N GLY A 61 14.51 -11.55 2.99
CA GLY A 61 14.42 -12.80 2.21
C GLY A 61 13.05 -13.47 2.27
N LYS A 62 12.00 -12.73 2.65
CA LYS A 62 10.63 -13.24 2.84
C LYS A 62 9.64 -12.35 2.11
N VAL A 63 9.77 -12.30 0.78
CA VAL A 63 8.82 -11.60 -0.08
C VAL A 63 7.52 -12.38 -0.13
N ASP A 64 6.46 -11.76 0.38
CA ASP A 64 5.11 -12.31 0.31
C ASP A 64 4.39 -11.69 -0.88
N LYS A 65 4.61 -12.29 -2.05
CA LYS A 65 4.05 -11.80 -3.32
C LYS A 65 2.52 -11.72 -3.30
N ASN A 66 1.86 -12.62 -2.56
CA ASN A 66 0.40 -12.58 -2.40
C ASN A 66 -0.08 -11.29 -1.73
N VAL A 67 0.66 -10.80 -0.73
CA VAL A 67 0.29 -9.55 -0.05
C VAL A 67 0.45 -8.35 -1.00
N LEU A 68 1.54 -8.29 -1.74
CA LEU A 68 1.81 -7.21 -2.69
C LEU A 68 0.78 -7.21 -3.83
N GLU A 69 0.50 -8.38 -4.41
CA GLU A 69 -0.52 -8.53 -5.45
C GLU A 69 -1.91 -8.12 -4.96
N ARG A 70 -2.28 -8.51 -3.73
CA ARG A 70 -3.55 -8.11 -3.12
C ARG A 70 -3.68 -6.60 -2.99
N TYR A 71 -2.63 -5.91 -2.55
CA TYR A 71 -2.66 -4.45 -2.43
C TYR A 71 -2.72 -3.75 -3.79
N ARG A 72 -1.92 -4.17 -4.77
CA ARG A 72 -1.98 -3.63 -6.14
C ARG A 72 -3.33 -3.86 -6.79
N ARG A 73 -3.92 -5.05 -6.61
CA ARG A 73 -5.26 -5.36 -7.11
C ARG A 73 -6.32 -4.45 -6.47
N ARG A 74 -6.27 -4.28 -5.15
CA ARG A 74 -7.20 -3.40 -4.43
C ARG A 74 -7.09 -1.95 -4.90
N LEU A 75 -5.88 -1.46 -5.17
CA LEU A 75 -5.66 -0.14 -5.79
C LEU A 75 -6.30 -0.05 -7.18
N GLY A 76 -6.11 -1.07 -8.03
CA GLY A 76 -6.73 -1.13 -9.35
C GLY A 76 -8.25 -1.08 -9.28
N GLU A 77 -8.86 -1.90 -8.42
CA GLU A 77 -10.31 -1.92 -8.21
C GLU A 77 -10.85 -0.55 -7.74
N ILE A 78 -10.08 0.16 -6.91
CA ILE A 78 -10.46 1.48 -6.44
C ILE A 78 -10.25 2.55 -7.54
N GLY A 79 -9.15 2.48 -8.28
CA GLY A 79 -8.88 3.34 -9.43
C GLY A 79 -9.95 3.24 -10.50
N GLU A 80 -10.39 2.01 -10.82
CA GLU A 80 -11.50 1.76 -11.75
C GLU A 80 -12.80 2.41 -11.27
N LYS A 81 -13.10 2.35 -9.97
CA LYS A 81 -14.32 2.95 -9.39
C LYS A 81 -14.38 4.47 -9.54
N ILE A 82 -13.24 5.15 -9.46
CA ILE A 82 -13.16 6.62 -9.59
C ILE A 82 -12.83 7.08 -11.01
N GLY A 83 -12.78 6.16 -11.99
CA GLY A 83 -12.39 6.48 -13.36
C GLY A 83 -10.93 6.93 -13.50
N PHE A 84 -10.08 6.62 -12.51
CA PHE A 84 -8.64 6.85 -12.56
C PHE A 84 -8.01 5.69 -13.35
N VAL A 85 -8.05 5.84 -14.67
CA VAL A 85 -7.33 4.97 -15.61
C VAL A 85 -6.03 5.70 -15.97
N GLU A 86 -4.90 5.17 -15.51
CA GLU A 86 -3.58 5.68 -15.89
C GLU A 86 -3.29 5.45 -17.39
#